data_AF-A0A844XLP8-F1
#
_entry.id   AF-A0A844XLP8-F1
#
_cell.length_a   1.000
_cell.length_b   1.000
_cell.length_c   1.000
_cell.angle_alpha   90.00
_cell.angle_beta   90.00
_cell.angle_gamma   90.00
#
_symmetry.space_group_name_H-M   'P 1'
#
loop_
_entity.id
_entity.type
_entity.pdbx_description
1 polymer ?
#
loop_
_entity_poly.entity_id
_entity_poly.type
_entity_poly.pdbx_seq_one_letter_code
_entity_poly.pdbx_strand_id
1 'polypeptide(L)'
;MENDEEFVDIYALLQVDPSCERSIIDKAYRHFAQLYHPDHTETADVDRFQELTQAYRILKDPAKRSEYDKRYILERGEKPAGTPREDIIIDGATAVQDAEMHEQILLALYRQRRENAREPGVMPYYVQRGLDCSDESFEFHTWYLKSKGYIEITQQSELAITIEGVDHVISNSRAAKEKLLLEQAAREI
;
A
#
# COMPACT_ATOMS: atom_id res chain seq x y z
N MET A 1 4.30 42.08 6.47
CA MET A 1 4.95 41.59 5.25
C MET A 1 5.31 40.16 5.57
N GLU A 2 4.44 39.22 5.20
CA GLU A 2 4.79 37.80 5.26
C GLU A 2 5.97 37.62 4.31
N ASN A 3 7.10 37.11 4.83
CA ASN A 3 8.22 36.74 4.00
C ASN A 3 7.72 35.60 3.10
N ASP A 4 7.44 35.89 1.84
CA ASP A 4 7.48 34.89 0.78
C ASP A 4 8.92 34.36 0.78
N GLU A 5 9.19 33.30 1.57
CA GLU A 5 10.43 32.56 1.48
C GLU A 5 10.49 31.98 0.07
N GLU A 6 11.26 32.63 -0.79
CA GLU A 6 11.55 32.20 -2.15
C GLU A 6 11.90 30.71 -2.14
N PHE A 7 11.25 29.93 -3.01
CA PHE A 7 11.44 28.49 -3.05
C PHE A 7 12.88 28.15 -3.44
N VAL A 8 13.69 27.75 -2.46
CA VAL A 8 15.07 27.30 -2.69
C VAL A 8 15.08 25.81 -3.00
N ASP A 9 15.69 25.44 -4.13
CA ASP A 9 15.94 24.05 -4.52
C ASP A 9 17.13 23.47 -3.73
N ILE A 10 16.85 22.87 -2.57
CA ILE A 10 17.89 22.32 -1.69
C ILE A 10 18.49 21.02 -2.22
N TYR A 11 17.81 20.35 -3.17
CA TYR A 11 18.37 19.20 -3.90
C TYR A 11 19.45 19.66 -4.88
N ALA A 12 19.17 20.73 -5.64
CA ALA A 12 20.15 21.36 -6.52
C ALA A 12 21.34 21.94 -5.75
N LEU A 13 21.12 22.55 -4.58
CA LEU A 13 22.21 23.06 -3.72
C LEU A 13 23.18 21.94 -3.32
N LEU A 14 22.66 20.78 -2.93
CA LEU A 14 23.48 19.62 -2.57
C LEU A 14 23.90 18.78 -3.79
N GLN A 15 23.52 19.17 -5.01
CA GLN A 15 23.77 18.45 -6.26
C GLN A 15 23.36 16.98 -6.18
N VAL A 16 22.22 16.70 -5.56
CA VAL A 16 21.67 15.35 -5.45
C VAL A 16 20.30 15.27 -6.10
N ASP A 17 19.95 14.08 -6.56
CA ASP A 17 18.62 13.82 -7.09
C ASP A 17 17.58 13.77 -5.94
N PRO A 18 16.37 14.34 -6.09
CA PRO A 18 15.29 14.22 -5.10
C PRO A 18 14.99 12.78 -4.67
N SER A 19 15.23 11.81 -5.56
CA SER A 19 15.07 10.36 -5.34
C SER A 19 16.17 9.71 -4.52
N CYS A 20 17.28 10.41 -4.28
CA CYS A 20 18.45 9.77 -3.71
C CYS A 20 18.20 9.31 -2.27
N GLU A 21 18.82 8.17 -1.93
CA GLU A 21 18.81 7.66 -0.57
C GLU A 21 19.53 8.62 0.37
N ARG A 22 19.15 8.59 1.66
CA ARG A 22 19.79 9.37 2.72
C ARG A 22 21.32 9.21 2.74
N SER A 23 21.82 8.03 2.41
CA SER A 23 23.26 7.73 2.34
C SER A 23 23.99 8.60 1.32
N ILE A 24 23.35 8.98 0.22
CA ILE A 24 23.89 9.87 -0.82
C ILE A 24 23.88 11.32 -0.36
N ILE A 25 22.79 11.76 0.29
CA ILE A 25 22.68 13.10 0.89
C ILE A 25 23.79 13.31 1.93
N ASP A 26 24.01 12.34 2.81
CA ASP A 26 25.06 12.40 3.83
C ASP A 26 26.46 12.51 3.20
N LYS A 27 26.71 11.78 2.10
CA LYS A 27 27.99 11.82 1.38
C LYS A 27 28.19 13.16 0.66
N ALA A 28 27.18 13.65 -0.04
CA ALA A 28 27.21 14.92 -0.75
C ALA A 28 27.45 16.08 0.22
N TYR A 29 26.71 16.12 1.34
CA TYR A 29 26.93 17.13 2.38
C TYR A 29 28.35 17.08 2.93
N ARG A 30 28.88 15.90 3.28
CA ARG A 30 30.26 15.79 3.78
C ARG A 30 31.30 16.29 2.78
N HIS A 31 31.10 15.98 1.50
CA HIS A 31 31.99 16.44 0.43
C HIS A 31 32.01 17.97 0.34
N PHE A 32 30.83 18.60 0.22
CA PHE A 32 30.75 20.06 0.10
C PHE A 32 31.10 20.79 1.40
N ALA A 33 30.78 20.21 2.56
CA ALA A 33 31.15 20.77 3.86
C ALA A 33 32.67 20.82 4.06
N GLN A 34 33.42 19.84 3.54
CA GLN A 34 34.88 19.87 3.54
C GLN A 34 35.43 20.90 2.55
N LEU A 35 34.80 21.00 1.37
CA LEU A 35 35.22 21.93 0.33
C LEU A 35 35.03 23.40 0.74
N TYR A 36 33.88 23.75 1.32
CA TYR A 36 33.54 25.13 1.66
C TYR A 36 33.81 25.51 3.12
N HIS A 37 34.47 24.62 3.90
CA HIS A 37 34.75 24.89 5.31
C HIS A 37 35.56 26.19 5.47
N PRO A 38 35.27 27.04 6.49
CA PRO A 38 36.02 28.28 6.72
C PRO A 38 37.51 28.06 6.96
N ASP A 39 37.91 26.87 7.42
CA ASP A 39 39.32 26.51 7.63
C ASP A 39 40.02 26.03 6.35
N HIS A 40 39.32 25.93 5.21
CA HIS A 40 39.91 25.49 3.94
C HIS A 40 40.52 26.69 3.18
N THR A 41 41.81 26.62 2.88
CA THR A 41 42.58 27.80 2.42
C THR A 41 42.24 28.29 1.01
N GLU A 42 41.73 27.41 0.13
CA GLU A 42 41.54 27.74 -1.30
C GLU A 42 40.09 27.94 -1.71
N THR A 43 39.15 27.36 -0.97
CA THR A 43 37.74 27.23 -1.39
C THR A 43 36.76 27.56 -0.26
N ALA A 44 37.24 28.14 0.86
CA ALA A 44 36.36 28.59 1.93
C ALA A 44 35.29 29.55 1.40
N ASP A 45 34.04 29.20 1.69
CA ASP A 45 32.87 30.01 1.35
C ASP A 45 31.85 29.81 2.47
N VAL A 46 31.83 30.78 3.40
CA VAL A 46 31.02 30.70 4.61
C VAL A 46 29.53 30.72 4.27
N ASP A 47 29.13 31.49 3.27
CA ASP A 47 27.72 31.64 2.88
C ASP A 47 27.23 30.33 2.26
N ARG A 48 27.98 29.75 1.31
CA ARG A 48 27.64 28.42 0.75
C ARG A 48 27.65 27.33 1.80
N PHE A 49 28.61 27.35 2.73
CA PHE A 49 28.66 26.38 3.82
C PHE A 49 27.39 26.44 4.70
N GLN A 50 26.90 27.65 4.99
CA GLN A 50 25.66 27.84 5.74
C GLN A 50 24.43 27.34 4.96
N GLU A 51 24.31 27.68 3.68
CA GLU A 51 23.22 27.21 2.80
C GLU A 51 23.17 25.68 2.73
N LEU A 52 24.31 25.03 2.49
CA LEU A 52 24.44 23.57 2.44
C LEU A 52 24.08 22.92 3.78
N THR A 53 24.47 23.55 4.89
CA THR A 53 24.14 23.07 6.23
C THR A 53 22.64 23.16 6.50
N GLN A 54 21.99 24.24 6.06
CA GLN A 54 20.54 24.39 6.17
C GLN A 54 19.79 23.39 5.30
N ALA A 55 20.20 23.23 4.03
CA ALA A 55 19.69 22.22 3.11
C ALA A 55 19.78 20.82 3.72
N TYR A 56 20.95 20.44 4.22
CA TYR A 56 21.18 19.14 4.85
C TYR A 56 20.32 18.93 6.11
N ARG A 57 20.11 19.96 6.94
CA ARG A 57 19.24 19.85 8.13
C ARG A 57 17.79 19.55 7.77
N ILE A 58 17.29 20.09 6.66
CA ILE A 58 15.94 19.79 6.16
C ILE A 58 15.90 18.35 5.62
N LEU A 59 16.84 17.98 4.74
CA LEU A 59 16.84 16.69 4.09
C LEU A 59 17.18 15.50 5.01
N LYS A 60 17.90 15.74 6.11
CA LYS A 60 18.28 14.70 7.08
C LYS A 60 17.10 14.22 7.92
N ASP A 61 16.10 15.07 8.15
CA ASP A 61 14.91 14.77 8.94
C ASP A 61 13.79 14.27 8.00
N PRO A 62 13.31 13.02 8.16
CA PRO A 62 12.29 12.45 7.28
C PRO A 62 11.00 13.28 7.22
N ALA A 63 10.58 13.89 8.34
CA ALA A 63 9.35 14.67 8.38
C ALA A 63 9.52 15.99 7.60
N LYS A 64 10.64 16.69 7.81
CA LYS A 64 10.95 17.94 7.10
C LYS A 64 11.23 17.71 5.61
N ARG A 65 11.90 16.61 5.27
CA ARG A 65 12.09 16.19 3.87
C ARG A 65 10.75 15.95 3.19
N SER A 66 9.83 15.24 3.83
CA SER A 66 8.49 14.99 3.28
C SER A 66 7.69 16.28 3.08
N GLU A 67 7.75 17.23 4.02
CA GLU A 67 7.11 18.54 3.87
C GLU A 67 7.73 19.34 2.72
N TYR A 68 9.06 19.34 2.62
CA TYR A 68 9.77 19.97 1.52
C TYR A 68 9.43 19.32 0.16
N ASP A 69 9.36 17.99 0.09
CA ASP A 69 9.00 17.24 -1.13
C ASP A 69 7.62 17.63 -1.64
N LYS A 70 6.64 17.84 -0.74
CA LYS A 70 5.31 18.34 -1.14
C LYS A 70 5.38 19.71 -1.80
N ARG A 71 6.17 20.62 -1.23
CA ARG A 71 6.38 21.96 -1.80
C ARG A 71 7.18 21.89 -3.10
N TYR A 72 8.18 21.02 -3.18
CA TYR A 72 8.96 20.77 -4.39
C TYR A 72 8.08 20.35 -5.57
N ILE A 73 7.13 19.44 -5.33
CA ILE A 73 6.16 19.00 -6.35
C ILE A 73 5.28 20.16 -6.84
N LEU A 74 4.79 21.00 -5.92
CA LEU A 74 3.93 22.13 -6.24
C LEU A 74 4.65 23.16 -7.13
N GLU A 75 5.92 23.42 -6.86
CA GLU A 75 6.72 24.45 -7.55
C GLU A 75 7.32 23.95 -8.87
N ARG A 76 7.76 22.69 -8.94
CA ARG A 76 8.45 22.12 -10.12
C ARG A 76 7.53 21.31 -11.03
N GLY A 77 6.34 20.91 -10.56
CA GLY A 77 5.45 20.00 -11.29
C GLY A 77 5.98 18.57 -11.45
N GLU A 78 7.12 18.25 -10.83
CA GLU A 78 7.80 16.96 -10.93
C GLU A 78 7.78 16.25 -9.57
N LYS A 79 7.29 15.00 -9.55
CA LYS A 79 7.44 14.14 -8.38
C LYS A 79 8.89 13.69 -8.27
N PRO A 80 9.53 13.79 -7.08
CA PRO A 80 10.77 13.09 -6.80
C PRO A 80 10.62 11.64 -7.23
N ALA A 81 11.49 11.17 -8.13
CA ALA A 81 11.50 9.76 -8.51
C ALA A 81 11.68 8.90 -7.24
N GLY A 82 11.08 7.72 -7.18
CA GLY A 82 11.17 6.86 -5.99
C GLY A 82 10.13 7.10 -4.89
N THR A 83 9.27 8.12 -4.99
CA THR A 83 7.97 8.08 -4.29
C THR A 83 7.10 7.04 -5.00
N PRO A 84 6.65 5.97 -4.31
CA PRO A 84 5.76 5.02 -4.94
C PRO A 84 4.51 5.75 -5.41
N ARG A 85 4.15 5.50 -6.65
CA ARG A 85 2.91 6.01 -7.24
C ARG A 85 1.75 5.48 -6.41
N GLU A 86 0.97 6.37 -5.81
CA GLU A 86 -0.24 6.02 -5.06
C GLU A 86 -1.25 5.27 -5.93
N ASP A 87 -1.26 5.53 -7.24
CA ASP A 87 -2.02 4.78 -8.25
C ASP A 87 -1.53 3.33 -8.48
N ILE A 88 -0.37 2.96 -7.94
CA ILE A 88 0.19 1.60 -8.03
C ILE A 88 0.07 0.85 -6.70
N ILE A 89 0.02 1.54 -5.57
CA ILE A 89 -0.10 0.91 -4.24
C ILE A 89 -1.57 0.76 -3.87
N ILE A 90 -1.97 -0.47 -3.56
CA ILE A 90 -3.24 -0.77 -2.91
C ILE A 90 -3.05 -0.66 -1.39
N ASP A 91 -4.01 -0.04 -0.70
CA ASP A 91 -3.95 0.06 0.76
C ASP A 91 -4.25 -1.28 1.46
N GLY A 92 -3.84 -1.39 2.73
CA GLY A 92 -4.10 -2.59 3.52
C GLY A 92 -5.59 -2.84 3.78
N ALA A 93 -6.45 -1.81 3.69
CA ALA A 93 -7.88 -1.96 3.90
C ALA A 93 -8.54 -2.72 2.75
N THR A 94 -8.07 -2.50 1.52
CA THR A 94 -8.52 -3.22 0.33
C THR A 94 -8.20 -4.71 0.44
N ALA A 95 -7.02 -5.08 0.95
CA ALA A 95 -6.68 -6.48 1.19
C ALA A 95 -7.60 -7.16 2.23
N VAL A 96 -8.08 -6.40 3.21
CA VAL A 96 -9.08 -6.90 4.18
C VAL A 96 -10.44 -7.08 3.50
N GLN A 97 -10.87 -6.13 2.67
CA GLN A 97 -12.10 -6.23 1.88
C GLN A 97 -12.05 -7.42 0.92
N ASP A 98 -10.91 -7.71 0.31
CA ASP A 98 -10.72 -8.89 -0.54
C ASP A 98 -10.92 -10.19 0.25
N ALA A 99 -10.39 -10.27 1.47
CA ALA A 99 -10.58 -11.42 2.35
C ALA A 99 -12.06 -11.60 2.71
N GLU A 100 -12.77 -10.52 3.00
CA GLU A 100 -14.22 -10.54 3.25
C GLU A 100 -15.00 -11.00 2.01
N MET A 101 -14.62 -10.53 0.81
CA MET A 101 -15.25 -10.93 -0.45
C MET A 101 -15.03 -12.41 -0.75
N HIS A 102 -13.82 -12.93 -0.54
CA HIS A 102 -13.54 -14.36 -0.65
C HIS A 102 -14.45 -15.18 0.25
N GLU A 103 -14.63 -14.76 1.51
CA GLU A 103 -15.50 -15.44 2.47
C GLU A 103 -16.98 -15.38 2.02
N GLN A 104 -17.45 -14.22 1.56
CA GLN A 104 -18.82 -14.07 1.08
C GLN A 104 -19.14 -14.96 -0.13
N ILE A 105 -18.23 -15.03 -1.11
CA ILE A 105 -18.36 -15.93 -2.28
C ILE A 105 -18.44 -17.39 -1.81
N LEU A 106 -17.53 -17.81 -0.93
CA LEU A 106 -17.51 -19.18 -0.42
C LEU A 106 -18.78 -19.52 0.39
N LEU A 107 -19.26 -18.59 1.22
CA LEU A 107 -20.50 -18.77 1.98
C LEU A 107 -21.73 -18.87 1.07
N ALA A 108 -21.78 -18.06 0.00
CA ALA A 108 -22.86 -18.12 -0.99
C ALA A 108 -22.89 -19.48 -1.70
N LEU A 109 -21.74 -19.98 -2.16
CA LEU A 109 -21.64 -21.28 -2.82
C LEU A 109 -21.86 -22.44 -1.84
N TYR A 110 -21.41 -22.31 -0.59
CA TYR A 110 -21.68 -23.28 0.48
C TYR A 110 -23.18 -23.40 0.77
N ARG A 111 -23.88 -22.26 0.85
CA ARG A 111 -25.34 -22.23 0.97
C ARG A 111 -26.00 -22.96 -0.21
N GLN A 112 -25.60 -22.64 -1.45
CA GLN A 112 -26.13 -23.31 -2.63
C GLN A 112 -25.92 -24.82 -2.58
N ARG A 113 -24.70 -25.29 -2.23
CA ARG A 113 -24.38 -26.73 -2.14
C ARG A 113 -25.26 -27.47 -1.14
N ARG A 114 -25.65 -26.81 -0.04
CA ARG A 114 -26.55 -27.36 0.98
C ARG A 114 -28.01 -27.40 0.55
N GLU A 115 -28.46 -26.37 -0.16
CA GLU A 115 -29.84 -26.29 -0.67
C GLU A 115 -30.04 -27.20 -1.90
N ASN A 116 -29.01 -27.35 -2.73
CA ASN A 116 -29.04 -28.06 -4.01
C ASN A 116 -27.90 -29.08 -4.12
N ALA A 117 -28.05 -30.24 -3.48
CA ALA A 117 -26.99 -31.24 -3.38
C ALA A 117 -26.61 -31.90 -4.72
N ARG A 118 -27.56 -32.04 -5.66
CA ARG A 118 -27.35 -32.70 -6.96
C ARG A 118 -26.76 -31.75 -8.01
N GLU A 119 -27.21 -30.50 -8.01
CA GLU A 119 -26.83 -29.46 -8.98
C GLU A 119 -26.37 -28.21 -8.20
N PRO A 120 -25.13 -28.22 -7.68
CA PRO A 120 -24.64 -27.15 -6.83
C PRO A 120 -24.13 -25.92 -7.61
N GLY A 121 -24.12 -25.99 -8.94
CA GLY A 121 -23.60 -24.94 -9.80
C GLY A 121 -24.41 -23.66 -9.67
N VAL A 122 -23.73 -22.52 -9.70
CA VAL A 122 -24.34 -21.19 -9.76
C VAL A 122 -23.71 -20.41 -10.89
N MET A 123 -24.52 -19.76 -11.73
CA MET A 123 -23.97 -18.85 -12.74
C MET A 123 -23.21 -17.70 -12.07
N PRO A 124 -21.97 -17.40 -12.51
CA PRO A 124 -21.13 -16.31 -11.98
C PRO A 124 -21.90 -14.99 -11.79
N TYR A 125 -22.71 -14.63 -12.79
CA TYR A 125 -23.55 -13.43 -12.79
C TYR A 125 -24.44 -13.28 -11.55
N TYR A 126 -25.06 -14.37 -11.06
CA TYR A 126 -25.94 -14.28 -9.90
C TYR A 126 -25.17 -14.05 -8.61
N VAL A 127 -23.98 -14.63 -8.48
CA VAL A 127 -23.11 -14.42 -7.32
C VAL A 127 -22.60 -12.98 -7.32
N GLN A 128 -22.05 -12.53 -8.45
CA GLN A 128 -21.54 -11.17 -8.60
C GLN A 128 -22.61 -10.12 -8.29
N ARG A 129 -23.81 -10.27 -8.89
CA ARG A 129 -24.93 -9.35 -8.65
C ARG A 129 -25.41 -9.37 -7.20
N GLY A 130 -25.34 -10.53 -6.54
CA GLY A 130 -25.71 -10.66 -5.13
C GLY A 130 -24.72 -9.98 -4.17
N LEU A 131 -23.46 -9.85 -4.58
CA LEU A 131 -22.38 -9.24 -3.79
C LEU A 131 -22.11 -7.77 -4.16
N ASP A 132 -22.80 -7.25 -5.18
CA ASP A 132 -22.68 -5.86 -5.65
C ASP A 132 -21.23 -5.42 -5.96
N CYS A 133 -20.48 -6.29 -6.64
CA CYS A 133 -19.08 -6.05 -7.00
C CYS A 133 -18.87 -5.88 -8.52
N SER A 134 -17.78 -5.19 -8.90
CA SER A 134 -17.42 -4.98 -10.30
C SER A 134 -16.94 -6.27 -10.97
N ASP A 135 -16.97 -6.29 -12.30
CA ASP A 135 -16.47 -7.42 -13.10
C ASP A 135 -15.00 -7.72 -12.77
N GLU A 136 -14.13 -6.72 -12.75
CA GLU A 136 -12.69 -6.94 -12.50
C GLU A 136 -12.41 -7.47 -11.09
N SER A 137 -13.15 -6.95 -10.10
CA SER A 137 -13.07 -7.42 -8.72
C SER A 137 -13.47 -8.89 -8.65
N PHE A 138 -14.61 -9.25 -9.23
CA PHE A 138 -15.13 -10.61 -9.18
C PHE A 138 -14.23 -11.61 -9.92
N GLU A 139 -13.65 -11.22 -11.05
CA GLU A 139 -12.66 -12.02 -11.78
C GLU A 139 -11.42 -12.31 -10.93
N PHE A 140 -10.90 -11.30 -10.21
CA PHE A 140 -9.77 -11.50 -9.31
C PHE A 140 -10.10 -12.51 -8.19
N HIS A 141 -11.21 -12.33 -7.50
CA HIS A 141 -11.60 -13.21 -6.39
C HIS A 141 -11.87 -14.64 -6.86
N THR A 142 -12.55 -14.81 -8.00
CA THR A 142 -12.80 -16.14 -8.58
C THR A 142 -11.52 -16.80 -9.08
N TRP A 143 -10.59 -16.05 -9.68
CA TRP A 143 -9.27 -16.55 -10.04
C TRP A 143 -8.51 -17.05 -8.81
N TYR A 144 -8.50 -16.29 -7.72
CA TYR A 144 -7.81 -16.66 -6.48
C TYR A 144 -8.41 -17.94 -5.89
N LEU A 145 -9.72 -17.96 -5.66
CA LEU A 145 -10.43 -19.09 -5.04
C LEU A 145 -10.33 -20.36 -5.86
N LYS A 146 -10.40 -20.25 -7.20
CA LYS A 146 -10.20 -21.38 -8.11
C LYS A 146 -8.77 -21.90 -8.05
N SER A 147 -7.78 -21.01 -8.05
CA SER A 147 -6.35 -21.39 -7.98
C SER A 147 -6.00 -22.04 -6.64
N LYS A 148 -6.69 -21.66 -5.56
CA LYS A 148 -6.60 -22.31 -4.24
C LYS A 148 -7.30 -23.68 -4.18
N GLY A 149 -8.12 -24.01 -5.18
CA GLY A 149 -8.89 -25.25 -5.24
C GLY A 149 -10.16 -25.22 -4.40
N TYR A 150 -10.60 -24.06 -3.91
CA TYR A 150 -11.81 -23.93 -3.07
C TYR A 150 -13.09 -23.90 -3.90
N ILE A 151 -13.00 -23.47 -5.15
CA ILE A 151 -14.11 -23.50 -6.11
C ILE A 151 -13.65 -24.12 -7.42
N GLU A 152 -14.60 -24.62 -8.18
CA GLU A 152 -14.41 -25.10 -9.54
C GLU A 152 -15.40 -24.45 -10.50
N ILE A 153 -15.00 -24.37 -11.77
CA ILE A 153 -15.88 -23.94 -12.85
C ILE A 153 -16.33 -25.21 -13.57
N THR A 154 -17.64 -25.47 -13.60
CA THR A 154 -18.22 -26.63 -14.27
C THR A 154 -18.11 -26.51 -15.79
N GLN A 155 -18.43 -27.59 -16.51
CA GLN A 155 -18.46 -27.57 -17.99
C GLN A 155 -19.49 -26.60 -18.56
N GLN A 156 -20.47 -26.17 -17.75
CA GLN A 156 -21.52 -25.22 -18.11
C GLN A 156 -21.16 -23.77 -17.67
N SER A 157 -19.90 -23.52 -17.30
CA SER A 157 -19.43 -22.23 -16.82
C SER A 157 -20.08 -21.77 -15.50
N GLU A 158 -20.55 -22.71 -14.68
CA GLU A 158 -21.09 -22.43 -13.35
C GLU A 158 -19.99 -22.53 -12.29
N LEU A 159 -20.12 -21.77 -11.20
CA LEU A 159 -19.29 -21.88 -10.02
C LEU A 159 -19.87 -22.93 -9.07
N ALA A 160 -19.03 -23.83 -8.57
CA ALA A 160 -19.37 -24.75 -7.49
C ALA A 160 -18.26 -24.76 -6.43
N ILE A 161 -18.64 -24.88 -5.16
CA ILE A 161 -17.68 -25.05 -4.06
C ILE A 161 -17.17 -26.50 -4.02
N THR A 162 -15.86 -26.67 -3.84
CA THR A 162 -15.22 -27.98 -3.70
C THR A 162 -15.28 -28.46 -2.24
N ILE A 163 -14.84 -29.70 -1.99
CA ILE A 163 -14.71 -30.22 -0.62
C ILE A 163 -13.71 -29.37 0.19
N GLU A 164 -12.57 -29.00 -0.40
CA GLU A 164 -11.57 -28.12 0.23
C GLU A 164 -12.16 -26.75 0.59
N GLY A 165 -13.00 -26.20 -0.30
CA GLY A 165 -13.71 -24.95 -0.01
C GLY A 165 -14.69 -25.08 1.15
N VAL A 166 -15.41 -26.21 1.24
CA VAL A 166 -16.32 -26.51 2.36
C VAL A 166 -15.55 -26.64 3.68
N ASP A 167 -14.45 -27.39 3.69
CA ASP A 167 -13.61 -27.56 4.88
C ASP A 167 -13.01 -26.24 5.34
N HIS A 168 -12.60 -25.38 4.39
CA HIS A 168 -12.14 -24.03 4.68
C HIS A 168 -13.22 -23.18 5.38
N VAL A 169 -14.44 -23.16 4.84
CA VAL A 169 -15.57 -22.41 5.44
C VAL A 169 -15.88 -22.91 6.85
N ILE A 170 -15.91 -24.23 7.07
CA ILE A 170 -16.19 -24.83 8.38
C ILE A 170 -15.09 -24.47 9.39
N SER A 171 -13.82 -24.56 8.98
CA SER A 171 -12.67 -24.24 9.83
C SER A 171 -12.67 -22.76 10.22
N ASN A 172 -12.85 -21.86 9.25
CA ASN A 172 -12.90 -20.41 9.50
C ASN A 172 -14.05 -20.04 10.44
N SER A 173 -15.23 -20.64 10.24
CA SER A 173 -16.41 -20.40 11.10
C SER A 173 -16.18 -20.83 12.56
N ARG A 174 -15.44 -21.93 12.79
CA ARG A 174 -15.08 -22.39 14.15
C ARG A 174 -14.13 -21.41 14.82
N ALA A 175 -13.07 -21.02 14.13
CA ALA A 175 -12.09 -20.06 14.63
C ALA A 175 -12.73 -18.70 14.96
N ALA A 176 -13.61 -18.20 14.07
CA ALA A 176 -14.35 -16.96 14.30
C ALA A 176 -15.24 -17.02 15.56
N LYS A 177 -15.94 -18.15 15.77
CA LYS A 177 -16.75 -18.37 16.96
C LYS A 177 -15.92 -18.42 18.24
N GLU A 178 -14.77 -19.10 18.23
CA GLU A 178 -13.86 -19.16 19.38
C GLU A 178 -13.32 -17.77 19.75
N LYS A 179 -12.91 -16.98 18.76
CA LYS A 179 -12.45 -15.60 18.95
C LYS A 179 -13.54 -14.73 19.59
N LEU A 180 -14.78 -14.82 19.10
CA LEU A 180 -15.91 -14.06 19.66
C LEU A 180 -16.15 -14.40 21.14
N LEU A 181 -16.08 -15.69 21.51
CA LEU A 181 -16.27 -16.13 22.88
C LEU A 181 -15.16 -15.62 23.82
N LEU A 182 -13.91 -15.59 23.34
CA LEU A 182 -12.79 -15.04 24.11
C LEU A 182 -12.91 -13.51 24.30
N GLU A 183 -13.32 -12.79 23.27
CA GLU A 183 -13.56 -11.33 23.36
C GLU A 183 -14.71 -10.99 24.32
N GLN A 184 -15.77 -11.80 24.33
CA GLN A 184 -16.88 -11.64 25.28
C GLN A 184 -16.42 -11.89 26.71
N ALA A 185 -15.67 -12.97 26.96
CA ALA A 185 -15.11 -13.28 28.27
C ALA A 185 -14.14 -12.19 28.77
N ALA A 186 -13.37 -11.57 27.87
CA ALA A 186 -12.45 -10.49 28.22
C ALA A 186 -13.14 -9.15 28.56
N ARG A 187 -14.39 -8.95 28.14
CA ARG A 187 -15.19 -7.75 28.48
C ARG A 187 -15.93 -7.87 29.81
N GLU A 188 -16.02 -9.08 30.36
CA GLU A 188 -16.69 -9.39 31.63
C GLU A 188 -15.73 -9.41 32.84
N ILE A 189 -14.43 -9.16 32.61
CA ILE A 189 -13.35 -9.04 33.61
C ILE A 189 -12.95 -7.58 33.77
#